data_AF-A0A954RZH7-F1
#
_entry.id   AF-A0A954RZH7-F1
#
_cell.length_a   1.000
_cell.length_b   1.000
_cell.length_c   1.000
_cell.angle_alpha   90.00
_cell.angle_beta   90.00
_cell.angle_gamma   90.00
#
_symmetry.space_group_name_H-M   'P 1'
#
loop_
_entity.id
_entity.type
_entity.pdbx_description
1 polymer ?
#
loop_
_entity_poly.entity_id
_entity_poly.type
_entity_poly.pdbx_seq_one_letter_code
_entity_poly.pdbx_strand_id
1 'polypeptide(L)'
;MFHPRFARWKACLLATCLVAFSGSRASADPPQRIYLIGNSLTWDTTPRLLEGDVQWHVDCGKSLPYIQSHPDKPCVKDSTLWPSALREKQYDVVSVQPHYGSTLQQDVETISRWMALQPHATFVLHTGWARRLERAEEDASYAAPDEMLHSLGYIRALLAELRRLHPGRELRQSFAQTLLAQVAADIDNGQAPIEQLEHLYRDAIHMTLDHGRYLMHNAMRRALGLPYSEKGFAKLNPQWKTYLDGKLRLLKTSTTDRELLRRVLAPDFKGTEGERRSLVNKISNEELRASLAAMLPQLAEAVAQRHKSLKLASEVEAAGGRVVWSPRGPAWLYLATEDQGMELFDVPTAIDLYNGNNPLKGRGGRNELVTDQWLEKLSNAGTVRQLNLANCDVHSEGLAHLQDLVGLRELNLTLTSVDDAGLRHLQGLTELRILGLASTQCTGTGFRDLRALRKLESVNLHFTPLTDAGLAEIARIPLSDRLWFAHTQFTDTGAKALSALTNLKRCGIGSANKQSSGAAVAALSQLRLDELSLLDNQATPEGLRHAAKIRTLRRLEVAYAPTVTDEELPLFAQMPRLQELTLGGAKCSDEGLKALIEAKTLTKLVLKGIKGITPAGVEQLRKARPDLSIEFQ
;
A
#
# COMPACT_ATOMS: atom_id res chain seq x y z
N MET A 1 -85.64 -23.93 -43.77
CA MET A 1 -86.82 -23.22 -43.25
C MET A 1 -86.40 -21.82 -42.82
N PHE A 2 -87.08 -20.82 -43.39
CA PHE A 2 -87.26 -19.43 -42.94
C PHE A 2 -86.05 -18.48 -42.69
N HIS A 3 -85.87 -17.59 -43.67
CA HIS A 3 -85.66 -16.15 -43.45
C HIS A 3 -86.83 -15.52 -42.66
N PRO A 4 -86.64 -14.42 -41.91
CA PRO A 4 -86.80 -13.05 -42.45
C PRO A 4 -85.74 -12.06 -41.91
N ARG A 5 -85.28 -11.01 -42.62
CA ARG A 5 -85.90 -9.84 -43.28
C ARG A 5 -86.41 -8.74 -42.33
N PHE A 6 -85.64 -7.63 -42.34
CA PHE A 6 -86.00 -6.20 -42.31
C PHE A 6 -86.53 -5.51 -41.04
N ALA A 7 -85.79 -4.49 -40.59
CA ALA A 7 -86.32 -3.15 -40.33
C ALA A 7 -85.27 -2.06 -40.63
N ARG A 8 -85.64 -1.12 -41.51
CA ARG A 8 -84.97 0.14 -41.90
C ARG A 8 -85.24 1.22 -40.83
N TRP A 9 -84.47 2.30 -40.64
CA TRP A 9 -84.45 3.59 -41.39
C TRP A 9 -83.36 4.51 -40.77
N LYS A 10 -82.33 4.96 -41.53
CA LYS A 10 -82.11 6.28 -42.19
C LYS A 10 -81.60 7.47 -41.31
N ALA A 11 -80.36 7.90 -41.56
CA ALA A 11 -79.92 9.26 -42.01
C ALA A 11 -78.36 9.35 -41.96
N CYS A 12 -77.64 9.40 -43.11
CA CYS A 12 -77.03 10.58 -43.76
C CYS A 12 -76.04 11.39 -42.88
N LEU A 13 -74.83 11.82 -43.25
CA LEU A 13 -73.98 11.80 -44.45
C LEU A 13 -72.60 12.44 -44.06
N LEU A 14 -71.50 12.05 -44.75
CA LEU A 14 -70.18 12.72 -44.91
C LEU A 14 -69.08 12.53 -43.82
N ALA A 15 -68.07 11.67 -44.05
CA ALA A 15 -66.86 11.85 -44.88
C ALA A 15 -65.72 12.62 -44.18
N THR A 16 -64.69 11.88 -43.72
CA THR A 16 -63.27 12.21 -43.99
C THR A 16 -62.35 11.04 -43.61
N CYS A 17 -61.47 10.68 -44.53
CA CYS A 17 -60.42 9.68 -44.37
C CYS A 17 -59.36 10.13 -43.35
N LEU A 18 -58.94 9.23 -42.47
CA LEU A 18 -57.65 9.30 -41.78
C LEU A 18 -57.07 7.90 -41.68
N VAL A 19 -56.03 7.65 -42.48
CA VAL A 19 -55.15 6.49 -42.41
C VAL A 19 -54.40 6.56 -41.08
N ALA A 20 -54.73 5.70 -40.13
CA ALA A 20 -53.96 5.56 -38.89
C ALA A 20 -52.81 4.58 -39.13
N PHE A 21 -51.59 5.12 -39.16
CA PHE A 21 -50.34 4.37 -39.02
C PHE A 21 -50.36 3.61 -37.69
N SER A 22 -50.40 2.28 -37.74
CA SER A 22 -50.14 1.42 -36.58
C SER A 22 -48.64 1.40 -36.30
N GLY A 23 -48.16 2.37 -35.51
CA GLY A 23 -46.84 2.32 -34.91
C GLY A 23 -46.78 1.20 -33.86
N SER A 24 -45.91 0.23 -34.07
CA SER A 24 -45.56 -0.82 -33.10
C SER A 24 -45.08 -0.17 -31.80
N ARG A 25 -45.81 -0.38 -30.70
CA ARG A 25 -45.27 -0.16 -29.35
C ARG A 25 -44.20 -1.23 -29.10
N ALA A 26 -42.93 -0.87 -29.28
CA ALA A 26 -41.84 -1.59 -28.65
C ALA A 26 -42.04 -1.48 -27.14
N SER A 27 -42.18 -2.61 -26.44
CA SER A 27 -42.08 -2.63 -24.98
C SER A 27 -40.65 -2.25 -24.62
N ALA A 28 -40.45 -1.03 -24.11
CA ALA A 28 -39.16 -0.66 -23.54
C ALA A 28 -38.93 -1.52 -22.30
N ASP A 29 -37.82 -2.25 -22.25
CA ASP A 29 -37.39 -2.97 -21.06
C ASP A 29 -37.40 -2.04 -19.84
N PRO A 30 -37.70 -2.53 -18.63
CA PRO A 30 -37.68 -1.72 -17.43
C PRO A 30 -36.29 -1.08 -17.23
N PRO A 31 -36.21 0.17 -16.73
CA PRO A 31 -34.95 0.85 -16.53
C PRO A 31 -34.06 0.08 -15.55
N GLN A 32 -32.78 -0.10 -15.91
CA GLN A 32 -31.79 -0.79 -15.08
C GLN A 32 -31.69 -0.12 -13.70
N ARG A 33 -31.76 -0.90 -12.64
CA ARG A 33 -31.65 -0.44 -11.25
C ARG A 33 -30.21 -0.51 -10.80
N ILE A 34 -29.65 0.63 -10.43
CA ILE A 34 -28.24 0.78 -10.11
C ILE A 34 -28.09 1.38 -8.71
N TYR A 35 -27.26 0.76 -7.89
CA TYR A 35 -26.88 1.30 -6.59
C TYR A 35 -25.38 1.53 -6.52
N LEU A 36 -24.94 2.72 -6.11
CA LEU A 36 -23.52 3.03 -5.94
C LEU A 36 -23.22 3.37 -4.48
N ILE A 37 -22.24 2.71 -3.86
CA ILE A 37 -21.85 2.94 -2.47
C ILE A 37 -20.34 3.05 -2.31
N GLY A 38 -19.88 4.05 -1.57
CA GLY A 38 -18.44 4.21 -1.31
C GLY A 38 -17.97 5.66 -1.40
N ASN A 39 -16.64 5.80 -1.39
CA ASN A 39 -15.96 7.08 -1.42
C ASN A 39 -16.24 7.88 -2.70
N SER A 40 -16.38 9.21 -2.65
CA SER A 40 -16.32 10.13 -3.81
C SER A 40 -17.11 9.81 -5.11
N LEU A 41 -18.00 8.82 -5.15
CA LEU A 41 -18.69 8.37 -6.37
C LEU A 41 -19.41 9.49 -7.11
N THR A 42 -19.99 10.46 -6.40
CA THR A 42 -20.64 11.66 -6.97
C THR A 42 -19.68 12.61 -7.64
N TRP A 43 -18.45 12.66 -7.16
CA TRP A 43 -17.36 13.46 -7.72
C TRP A 43 -16.70 12.78 -8.90
N ASP A 44 -16.79 11.46 -8.97
CA ASP A 44 -15.93 10.69 -9.84
C ASP A 44 -16.70 10.16 -11.05
N THR A 45 -17.86 9.59 -10.77
CA THR A 45 -18.67 8.86 -11.75
C THR A 45 -19.98 9.57 -12.08
N THR A 46 -20.18 10.78 -11.54
CA THR A 46 -21.35 11.65 -11.75
C THR A 46 -22.67 10.86 -11.86
N PRO A 47 -23.14 10.19 -10.79
CA PRO A 47 -24.28 9.27 -10.81
C PRO A 47 -25.56 9.88 -11.36
N ARG A 48 -25.76 11.20 -11.19
CA ARG A 48 -26.90 11.96 -11.74
C ARG A 48 -26.97 11.96 -13.27
N LEU A 49 -25.88 11.62 -13.96
CA LEU A 49 -25.79 11.54 -15.42
C LEU A 49 -25.96 10.10 -15.92
N LEU A 50 -26.06 9.10 -15.03
CA LEU A 50 -26.36 7.71 -15.40
C LEU A 50 -27.85 7.57 -15.75
N GLU A 51 -28.17 6.79 -16.77
CA GLU A 51 -29.56 6.41 -17.07
C GLU A 51 -29.96 5.19 -16.24
N GLY A 52 -31.27 5.06 -16.01
CA GLY A 52 -31.85 4.00 -15.19
C GLY A 52 -32.42 4.53 -13.87
N ASP A 53 -32.75 3.59 -12.99
CA ASP A 53 -33.18 3.86 -11.62
C ASP A 53 -31.94 3.83 -10.70
N VAL A 54 -31.30 4.99 -10.57
CA VAL A 54 -29.98 5.15 -9.96
C VAL A 54 -30.10 5.76 -8.57
N GLN A 55 -29.57 5.05 -7.57
CA GLN A 55 -29.46 5.52 -6.19
C GLN A 55 -28.02 5.38 -5.71
N TRP A 56 -27.63 6.18 -4.71
CA TRP A 56 -26.26 6.16 -4.20
C TRP A 56 -26.16 6.51 -2.73
N HIS A 57 -25.10 6.02 -2.10
CA HIS A 57 -24.64 6.42 -0.77
C HIS A 57 -23.17 6.82 -0.83
N VAL A 58 -22.88 8.11 -0.59
CA VAL A 58 -21.52 8.62 -0.69
C VAL A 58 -21.02 9.11 0.66
N ASP A 59 -19.82 8.66 1.03
CA ASP A 59 -19.09 9.12 2.21
C ASP A 59 -17.63 9.39 1.87
N CYS A 60 -17.23 10.67 1.87
CA CYS A 60 -15.93 11.10 1.38
C CYS A 60 -14.81 10.79 2.39
N GLY A 61 -13.75 10.16 1.91
CA GLY A 61 -12.57 9.80 2.69
C GLY A 61 -12.79 8.64 3.65
N LYS A 62 -13.88 7.88 3.53
CA LYS A 62 -14.23 6.79 4.46
C LYS A 62 -14.11 5.42 3.81
N SER A 63 -13.61 4.47 4.59
CA SER A 63 -13.52 3.06 4.20
C SER A 63 -14.89 2.38 4.21
N LEU A 64 -15.02 1.26 3.48
CA LEU A 64 -16.29 0.51 3.45
C LEU A 64 -16.75 0.05 4.84
N PRO A 65 -15.89 -0.45 5.75
CA PRO A 65 -16.29 -0.82 7.10
C PRO A 65 -16.85 0.36 7.91
N TYR A 66 -16.32 1.57 7.69
CA TYR A 66 -16.85 2.77 8.32
C TYR A 66 -18.27 3.07 7.80
N ILE A 67 -18.46 3.06 6.48
CA ILE A 67 -19.77 3.29 5.83
C ILE A 67 -20.81 2.27 6.29
N GLN A 68 -20.39 1.02 6.43
CA GLN A 68 -21.25 -0.05 6.94
C GLN A 68 -21.67 0.17 8.40
N SER A 69 -20.80 0.71 9.24
CA SER A 69 -21.10 0.92 10.66
C SER A 69 -21.81 2.25 10.96
N HIS A 70 -21.71 3.24 10.05
CA HIS A 70 -22.25 4.60 10.22
C HIS A 70 -23.13 5.05 9.04
N PRO A 71 -24.22 4.31 8.72
CA PRO A 71 -25.04 4.59 7.54
C PRO A 71 -25.81 5.92 7.59
N ASP A 72 -25.94 6.56 8.74
CA ASP A 72 -26.75 7.76 8.98
C ASP A 72 -26.01 9.07 8.65
N LYS A 73 -24.73 9.00 8.26
CA LYS A 73 -23.87 10.18 8.10
C LYS A 73 -23.23 10.31 6.70
N PRO A 74 -23.99 10.23 5.60
CA PRO A 74 -23.41 10.42 4.28
C PRO A 74 -22.90 11.85 4.10
N CYS A 75 -21.80 12.02 3.35
CA CYS A 75 -21.24 13.34 3.06
C CYS A 75 -22.07 14.14 2.03
N VAL A 76 -22.84 13.43 1.20
CA VAL A 76 -23.74 14.03 0.20
C VAL A 76 -25.17 13.95 0.70
N LYS A 77 -25.83 15.11 0.84
CA LYS A 77 -27.20 15.25 1.36
C LYS A 77 -28.24 14.44 0.58
N ASP A 78 -28.08 14.36 -0.74
CA ASP A 78 -29.00 13.63 -1.61
C ASP A 78 -28.68 12.12 -1.70
N SER A 79 -27.95 11.57 -0.71
CA SER A 79 -27.66 10.13 -0.65
C SER A 79 -28.89 9.36 -0.20
N THR A 80 -29.17 8.25 -0.88
CA THR A 80 -30.11 7.23 -0.41
C THR A 80 -29.39 6.28 0.55
N LEU A 81 -29.83 6.20 1.80
CA LEU A 81 -29.15 5.41 2.83
C LEU A 81 -29.11 3.92 2.47
N TRP A 82 -27.93 3.31 2.55
CA TRP A 82 -27.73 1.93 2.09
C TRP A 82 -28.52 0.87 2.86
N PRO A 83 -28.77 0.97 4.18
CA PRO A 83 -29.50 -0.09 4.88
C PRO A 83 -30.92 -0.24 4.36
N SER A 84 -31.63 0.88 4.17
CA SER A 84 -32.98 0.88 3.60
C SER A 84 -32.94 0.49 2.13
N ALA A 85 -32.09 1.14 1.33
CA ALA A 85 -31.98 0.89 -0.11
C ALA A 85 -31.74 -0.60 -0.44
N LEU A 86 -30.72 -1.21 0.16
CA LEU A 86 -30.32 -2.59 -0.14
C LEU A 86 -31.21 -3.65 0.52
N ARG A 87 -32.09 -3.30 1.47
CA ARG A 87 -33.05 -4.25 2.06
C ARG A 87 -34.41 -4.19 1.40
N GLU A 88 -34.84 -3.00 0.99
CA GLU A 88 -36.19 -2.76 0.47
C GLU A 88 -36.28 -2.97 -1.04
N LYS A 89 -35.14 -2.91 -1.75
CA LYS A 89 -35.09 -3.00 -3.21
C LYS A 89 -33.96 -3.92 -3.68
N GLN A 90 -34.22 -4.66 -4.75
CA GLN A 90 -33.20 -5.41 -5.49
C GLN A 90 -32.70 -4.57 -6.67
N TYR A 91 -31.39 -4.50 -6.82
CA TYR A 91 -30.71 -3.81 -7.91
C TYR A 91 -30.13 -4.80 -8.90
N ASP A 92 -30.02 -4.38 -10.15
CA ASP A 92 -29.39 -5.18 -11.20
C ASP A 92 -27.86 -5.07 -11.10
N VAL A 93 -27.37 -3.89 -10.66
CA VAL A 93 -25.94 -3.65 -10.44
C VAL A 93 -25.70 -2.89 -9.14
N VAL A 94 -24.73 -3.35 -8.34
CA VAL A 94 -24.25 -2.65 -7.14
C VAL A 94 -22.76 -2.33 -7.33
N SER A 95 -22.41 -1.05 -7.29
CA SER A 95 -21.03 -0.58 -7.37
C SER A 95 -20.50 -0.23 -5.98
N VAL A 96 -19.32 -0.73 -5.63
CA VAL A 96 -18.64 -0.48 -4.36
C VAL A 96 -17.24 0.12 -4.60
N GLN A 97 -16.80 1.03 -3.74
CA GLN A 97 -15.44 1.59 -3.80
C GLN A 97 -14.68 1.46 -2.47
N PRO A 98 -13.71 0.52 -2.39
CA PRO A 98 -12.70 0.48 -1.33
C PRO A 98 -11.97 1.82 -1.15
N HIS A 99 -11.52 2.09 0.07
CA HIS A 99 -10.74 3.29 0.41
C HIS A 99 -9.85 3.03 1.62
N TYR A 100 -8.78 3.83 1.74
CA TYR A 100 -7.80 3.78 2.82
C TYR A 100 -8.42 3.65 4.22
N GLY A 101 -7.68 3.01 5.12
CA GLY A 101 -8.08 2.82 6.52
C GLY A 101 -8.90 1.55 6.75
N SER A 102 -8.88 0.62 5.80
CA SER A 102 -9.41 -0.73 5.91
C SER A 102 -8.33 -1.75 5.60
N THR A 103 -8.52 -2.95 6.15
CA THR A 103 -7.76 -4.13 5.74
C THR A 103 -8.46 -4.86 4.60
N LEU A 104 -7.72 -5.68 3.85
CA LEU A 104 -8.28 -6.57 2.83
C LEU A 104 -9.44 -7.42 3.38
N GLN A 105 -9.25 -8.03 4.55
CA GLN A 105 -10.28 -8.85 5.19
C GLN A 105 -11.54 -8.04 5.51
N GLN A 106 -11.38 -6.83 6.06
CA GLN A 106 -12.52 -5.98 6.41
C GLN A 106 -13.32 -5.55 5.18
N ASP A 107 -12.66 -5.23 4.06
CA ASP A 107 -13.33 -4.90 2.81
C ASP A 107 -14.04 -6.12 2.21
N VAL A 108 -13.39 -7.29 2.20
CA VAL A 108 -14.00 -8.56 1.80
C VAL A 108 -15.27 -8.84 2.60
N GLU A 109 -15.20 -8.76 3.93
CA GLU A 109 -16.34 -9.00 4.82
C GLU A 109 -17.46 -8.00 4.56
N THR A 110 -17.12 -6.72 4.41
CA THR A 110 -18.09 -5.65 4.18
C THR A 110 -18.86 -5.86 2.88
N ILE A 111 -18.13 -6.08 1.78
CA ILE A 111 -18.72 -6.30 0.45
C ILE A 111 -19.56 -7.59 0.46
N SER A 112 -19.06 -8.66 1.09
CA SER A 112 -19.78 -9.93 1.24
C SER A 112 -21.15 -9.77 1.91
N ARG A 113 -21.25 -8.91 2.94
CA ARG A 113 -22.54 -8.62 3.60
C ARG A 113 -23.52 -7.91 2.66
N TRP A 114 -23.06 -6.98 1.82
CA TRP A 114 -23.92 -6.34 0.82
C TRP A 114 -24.29 -7.28 -0.32
N MET A 115 -23.39 -8.18 -0.75
CA MET A 115 -23.69 -9.23 -1.73
C MET A 115 -24.79 -10.17 -1.25
N ALA A 116 -24.83 -10.49 0.04
CA ALA A 116 -25.89 -11.30 0.65
C ALA A 116 -27.26 -10.61 0.62
N LEU A 117 -27.31 -9.28 0.75
CA LEU A 117 -28.56 -8.50 0.63
C LEU A 117 -29.05 -8.39 -0.83
N GLN A 118 -28.16 -8.60 -1.79
CA GLN A 118 -28.41 -8.40 -3.22
C GLN A 118 -28.05 -9.68 -4.00
N PRO A 119 -28.79 -10.79 -3.82
CA PRO A 119 -28.46 -12.12 -4.35
C PRO A 119 -28.35 -12.19 -5.89
N HIS A 120 -28.92 -11.24 -6.62
CA HIS A 120 -28.95 -11.25 -8.09
C HIS A 120 -28.14 -10.14 -8.75
N ALA A 121 -27.62 -9.18 -7.97
CA ALA A 121 -26.90 -8.05 -8.54
C ALA A 121 -25.52 -8.45 -9.07
N THR A 122 -25.13 -7.90 -10.22
CA THR A 122 -23.71 -7.83 -10.60
C THR A 122 -23.01 -6.84 -9.68
N PHE A 123 -21.87 -7.23 -9.13
CA PHE A 123 -21.07 -6.31 -8.30
C PHE A 123 -19.96 -5.68 -9.11
N VAL A 124 -19.85 -4.35 -9.05
CA VAL A 124 -18.78 -3.58 -9.69
C VAL A 124 -17.85 -3.07 -8.60
N LEU A 125 -16.56 -3.42 -8.68
CA LEU A 125 -15.54 -2.75 -7.91
C LEU A 125 -15.09 -1.50 -8.66
N HIS A 126 -15.41 -0.33 -8.13
CA HIS A 126 -14.79 0.90 -8.57
C HIS A 126 -13.37 0.96 -8.00
N THR A 127 -12.35 0.94 -8.87
CA THR A 127 -10.98 0.84 -8.40
C THR A 127 -10.43 2.17 -7.84
N GLY A 128 -11.08 3.31 -8.09
CA GLY A 128 -10.62 4.61 -7.57
C GLY A 128 -9.23 5.02 -8.09
N TRP A 129 -8.49 5.81 -7.30
CA TRP A 129 -7.11 6.25 -7.58
C TRP A 129 -6.41 6.68 -6.29
N ALA A 130 -5.08 6.59 -6.30
CA ALA A 130 -4.23 7.06 -5.21
C ALA A 130 -4.27 8.58 -5.07
N ARG A 131 -3.94 9.08 -3.88
CA ARG A 131 -3.63 10.50 -3.68
C ARG A 131 -2.44 10.88 -4.54
N ARG A 132 -2.45 12.09 -5.12
CA ARG A 132 -1.40 12.56 -6.03
C ARG A 132 0.01 12.37 -5.47
N LEU A 133 0.24 12.79 -4.22
CA LEU A 133 1.55 12.69 -3.56
C LEU A 133 1.97 11.25 -3.26
N GLU A 134 1.01 10.36 -3.07
CA GLU A 134 1.24 8.99 -2.62
C GLU A 134 1.26 8.00 -3.80
N ARG A 135 0.77 8.37 -5.00
CA ARG A 135 0.64 7.47 -6.17
C ARG A 135 1.92 6.71 -6.50
N ALA A 136 3.04 7.43 -6.62
CA ALA A 136 4.32 6.81 -6.97
C ALA A 136 4.83 5.88 -5.86
N GLU A 137 4.51 6.19 -4.60
CA GLU A 137 4.88 5.37 -3.44
C GLU A 137 3.98 4.14 -3.31
N GLU A 138 2.68 4.27 -3.56
CA GLU A 138 1.71 3.17 -3.59
C GLU A 138 1.98 2.20 -4.73
N ASP A 139 2.30 2.70 -5.92
CA ASP A 139 2.73 1.89 -7.07
C ASP A 139 4.08 1.19 -6.79
N ALA A 140 4.92 1.80 -5.95
CA ALA A 140 6.20 1.23 -5.52
C ALA A 140 6.09 0.42 -4.22
N SER A 141 4.90 0.28 -3.63
CA SER A 141 4.72 -0.44 -2.38
C SER A 141 4.84 -1.94 -2.62
N TYR A 142 5.63 -2.60 -1.79
CA TYR A 142 5.86 -4.04 -1.82
C TYR A 142 5.19 -4.75 -0.63
N ALA A 143 4.42 -3.99 0.16
CA ALA A 143 3.69 -4.54 1.29
C ALA A 143 2.76 -5.66 0.83
N ALA A 144 2.68 -6.72 1.64
CA ALA A 144 1.57 -7.66 1.51
C ALA A 144 0.26 -6.85 1.59
N PRO A 145 -0.75 -7.16 0.76
CA PRO A 145 -1.94 -6.30 0.56
C PRO A 145 -2.91 -6.30 1.75
N ASP A 146 -2.43 -6.46 2.98
CA ASP A 146 -3.25 -6.51 4.18
C ASP A 146 -3.99 -5.18 4.41
N GLU A 147 -3.42 -4.05 3.99
CA GLU A 147 -4.05 -2.73 4.04
C GLU A 147 -4.48 -2.23 2.65
N MET A 148 -5.57 -1.47 2.62
CA MET A 148 -6.07 -0.85 1.40
C MET A 148 -5.10 0.20 0.85
N LEU A 149 -4.56 -0.10 -0.33
CA LEU A 149 -3.82 0.80 -1.20
C LEU A 149 -4.53 0.88 -2.55
N HIS A 150 -4.45 2.01 -3.25
CA HIS A 150 -4.97 2.12 -4.61
C HIS A 150 -3.98 1.51 -5.61
N SER A 151 -3.72 0.20 -5.46
CA SER A 151 -2.82 -0.58 -6.31
C SER A 151 -3.54 -1.76 -6.98
N LEU A 152 -3.02 -2.18 -8.12
CA LEU A 152 -3.55 -3.35 -8.84
C LEU A 152 -3.41 -4.64 -8.00
N GLY A 153 -2.35 -4.74 -7.19
CA GLY A 153 -2.14 -5.88 -6.30
C GLY A 153 -3.27 -6.04 -5.26
N TYR A 154 -3.68 -4.94 -4.62
CA TYR A 154 -4.77 -4.96 -3.66
C TYR A 154 -6.11 -5.34 -4.32
N ILE A 155 -6.43 -4.73 -5.46
CA ILE A 155 -7.69 -5.01 -6.18
C ILE A 155 -7.78 -6.47 -6.64
N ARG A 156 -6.67 -7.04 -7.13
CA ARG A 156 -6.60 -8.47 -7.47
C ARG A 156 -6.83 -9.37 -6.26
N ALA A 157 -6.20 -9.08 -5.13
CA ALA A 157 -6.37 -9.84 -3.89
C ALA A 157 -7.84 -9.79 -3.41
N LEU A 158 -8.46 -8.60 -3.44
CA LEU A 158 -9.86 -8.41 -3.08
C LEU A 158 -10.80 -9.22 -3.99
N LEU A 159 -10.59 -9.16 -5.30
CA LEU A 159 -11.39 -9.93 -6.26
C LEU A 159 -11.21 -11.43 -6.10
N ALA A 160 -9.99 -11.90 -5.88
CA ALA A 160 -9.71 -13.32 -5.67
C ALA A 160 -10.47 -13.85 -4.46
N GLU A 161 -10.45 -13.12 -3.34
CA GLU A 161 -11.13 -13.53 -2.12
C GLU A 161 -12.65 -13.45 -2.22
N LEU A 162 -13.20 -12.40 -2.86
CA LEU A 162 -14.64 -12.31 -3.14
C LEU A 162 -15.11 -13.44 -4.06
N ARG A 163 -14.36 -13.79 -5.10
CA ARG A 163 -14.67 -14.94 -5.98
C ARG A 163 -14.62 -16.26 -5.23
N ARG A 164 -13.67 -16.43 -4.32
CA ARG A 164 -13.53 -17.62 -3.47
C ARG A 164 -14.72 -17.79 -2.54
N LEU A 165 -15.16 -16.71 -1.90
CA LEU A 165 -16.29 -16.72 -0.95
C LEU A 165 -17.66 -16.75 -1.64
N HIS A 166 -17.77 -16.17 -2.84
CA HIS A 166 -19.03 -16.06 -3.58
C HIS A 166 -18.90 -16.64 -5.00
N PRO A 167 -18.69 -17.96 -5.12
CA PRO A 167 -18.51 -18.60 -6.42
C PRO A 167 -19.73 -18.39 -7.32
N GLY A 168 -19.50 -18.12 -8.61
CA GLY A 168 -20.54 -17.88 -9.60
C GLY A 168 -21.16 -16.48 -9.59
N ARG A 169 -20.80 -15.61 -8.64
CA ARG A 169 -21.22 -14.20 -8.67
C ARG A 169 -20.47 -13.42 -9.75
N GLU A 170 -21.20 -12.62 -10.52
CA GLU A 170 -20.59 -11.74 -11.50
C GLU A 170 -19.94 -10.53 -10.82
N LEU A 171 -18.63 -10.39 -11.02
CA LEU A 171 -17.81 -9.29 -10.51
C LEU A 171 -17.15 -8.56 -11.68
N ARG A 172 -17.32 -7.25 -11.73
CA ARG A 172 -16.77 -6.36 -12.74
C ARG A 172 -15.90 -5.27 -12.11
N GLN A 173 -15.13 -4.57 -12.92
CA GLN A 173 -14.29 -3.46 -12.48
C GLN A 173 -14.46 -2.24 -13.37
N SER A 174 -14.25 -1.06 -12.80
CA SER A 174 -14.18 0.19 -13.58
C SER A 174 -12.82 0.41 -14.24
N PHE A 175 -11.74 -0.20 -13.74
CA PHE A 175 -10.35 0.03 -14.20
C PHE A 175 -9.90 1.51 -14.16
N ALA A 176 -10.37 2.27 -13.18
CA ALA A 176 -10.07 3.70 -13.04
C ALA A 176 -8.56 3.95 -12.86
N GLN A 177 -7.93 3.26 -11.90
CA GLN A 177 -6.48 3.32 -11.68
C GLN A 177 -5.68 2.96 -12.95
N THR A 178 -6.06 1.86 -13.61
CA THR A 178 -5.36 1.36 -14.80
C THR A 178 -5.45 2.33 -15.98
N LEU A 179 -6.60 3.01 -16.14
CA LEU A 179 -6.74 4.08 -17.14
C LEU A 179 -5.80 5.25 -16.85
N LEU A 180 -5.70 5.70 -15.59
CA LEU A 180 -4.76 6.76 -15.21
C LEU A 180 -3.31 6.33 -15.39
N ALA A 181 -2.96 5.09 -15.03
CA ALA A 181 -1.62 4.53 -15.25
C ALA A 181 -1.27 4.47 -16.74
N GLN A 182 -2.24 4.11 -17.59
CA GLN A 182 -2.04 4.13 -19.04
C GLN A 182 -1.82 5.56 -19.55
N VAL A 183 -2.63 6.53 -19.09
CA VAL A 183 -2.43 7.92 -19.50
C VAL A 183 -1.06 8.43 -19.03
N ALA A 184 -0.64 8.08 -17.80
CA ALA A 184 0.69 8.45 -17.30
C ALA A 184 1.80 7.89 -18.20
N ALA A 185 1.73 6.60 -18.55
CA ALA A 185 2.70 5.97 -19.44
C ALA A 185 2.72 6.64 -20.83
N ASP A 186 1.56 7.03 -21.36
CA ASP A 186 1.50 7.74 -22.65
C ASP A 186 2.09 9.16 -22.55
N ILE A 187 1.92 9.86 -21.42
CA ILE A 187 2.56 11.16 -21.16
C ILE A 187 4.08 11.00 -21.15
N ASP A 188 4.59 10.04 -20.37
CA ASP A 188 6.02 9.80 -20.23
C ASP A 188 6.68 9.42 -21.58
N ASN A 189 5.93 8.77 -22.48
CA ASN A 189 6.39 8.39 -23.81
C ASN A 189 6.12 9.45 -24.90
N GLY A 190 5.55 10.62 -24.55
CA GLY A 190 5.20 11.66 -25.53
C GLY A 190 4.07 11.28 -26.50
N GLN A 191 3.23 10.32 -26.10
CA GLN A 191 2.10 9.78 -26.88
C GLN A 191 0.74 10.36 -26.45
N ALA A 192 0.70 11.12 -25.36
CA ALA A 192 -0.50 11.81 -24.89
C ALA A 192 -0.51 13.30 -25.33
N PRO A 193 -1.68 13.86 -25.67
CA PRO A 193 -1.83 15.31 -25.85
C PRO A 193 -1.93 16.09 -24.52
N ILE A 194 -1.75 15.37 -23.40
CA ILE A 194 -1.83 15.88 -22.03
C ILE A 194 -0.39 15.99 -21.53
N GLU A 195 -0.01 17.09 -20.89
CA GLU A 195 1.36 17.28 -20.42
C GLU A 195 1.62 16.66 -19.03
N GLN A 196 0.60 16.65 -18.18
CA GLN A 196 0.69 16.21 -16.79
C GLN A 196 -0.58 15.44 -16.42
N LEU A 197 -0.45 14.29 -15.77
CA LEU A 197 -1.60 13.46 -15.39
C LEU A 197 -2.55 14.21 -14.45
N GLU A 198 -1.98 15.12 -13.66
CA GLU A 198 -2.60 16.10 -12.78
C GLU A 198 -3.72 16.90 -13.44
N HIS A 199 -3.68 17.09 -14.75
CA HIS A 199 -4.75 17.76 -15.47
C HIS A 199 -6.07 16.97 -15.47
N LEU A 200 -6.03 15.68 -15.10
CA LEU A 200 -7.19 14.81 -14.98
C LEU A 200 -7.75 14.72 -13.55
N TYR A 201 -6.98 15.00 -12.50
CA TYR A 201 -7.47 14.83 -11.11
C TYR A 201 -6.82 15.81 -10.11
N ARG A 202 -7.57 16.20 -9.07
CA ARG A 202 -7.16 17.16 -8.03
C ARG A 202 -6.65 16.44 -6.78
N ASP A 203 -5.59 17.00 -6.20
CA ASP A 203 -4.63 16.55 -5.16
C ASP A 203 -5.11 15.78 -3.91
N ALA A 204 -6.40 15.45 -3.74
CA ALA A 204 -6.83 14.69 -2.57
C ALA A 204 -7.72 13.48 -2.88
N ILE A 205 -8.79 13.62 -3.69
CA ILE A 205 -9.81 12.55 -3.86
C ILE A 205 -10.80 12.78 -5.03
N HIS A 206 -10.59 13.78 -5.90
CA HIS A 206 -11.62 14.16 -6.89
C HIS A 206 -11.04 14.34 -8.30
N MET A 207 -11.78 13.93 -9.34
CA MET A 207 -11.43 14.23 -10.73
C MET A 207 -11.57 15.73 -11.06
N THR A 208 -10.87 16.20 -12.10
CA THR A 208 -11.17 17.50 -12.70
C THR A 208 -12.57 17.51 -13.32
N LEU A 209 -13.22 18.67 -13.32
CA LEU A 209 -14.66 18.78 -13.61
C LEU A 209 -15.06 18.21 -14.98
N ASP A 210 -14.20 18.30 -15.98
CA ASP A 210 -14.53 18.00 -17.37
C ASP A 210 -13.87 16.69 -17.84
N HIS A 211 -12.58 16.69 -18.18
CA HIS A 211 -11.92 15.54 -18.82
C HIS A 211 -11.73 14.33 -17.91
N GLY A 212 -11.31 14.57 -16.67
CA GLY A 212 -11.12 13.51 -15.70
C GLY A 212 -12.42 12.79 -15.36
N ARG A 213 -13.46 13.56 -15.04
CA ARG A 213 -14.81 13.02 -14.83
C ARG A 213 -15.36 12.33 -16.08
N TYR A 214 -15.13 12.86 -17.28
CA TYR A 214 -15.55 12.20 -18.53
C TYR A 214 -14.96 10.79 -18.65
N LEU A 215 -13.66 10.64 -18.39
CA LEU A 215 -12.97 9.36 -18.42
C LEU A 215 -13.56 8.40 -17.38
N MET A 216 -13.68 8.83 -16.12
CA MET A 216 -14.16 7.97 -15.03
C MET A 216 -15.66 7.64 -15.11
N HIS A 217 -16.47 8.60 -15.55
CA HIS A 217 -17.89 8.38 -15.82
C HIS A 217 -18.07 7.29 -16.87
N ASN A 218 -17.36 7.38 -18.00
CA ASN A 218 -17.51 6.38 -19.07
C ASN A 218 -16.89 5.03 -18.72
N ALA A 219 -15.81 5.00 -17.95
CA ALA A 219 -15.27 3.77 -17.39
C ALA A 219 -16.28 3.07 -16.46
N MET A 220 -16.95 3.84 -15.60
CA MET A 220 -18.03 3.35 -14.74
C MET A 220 -19.23 2.89 -15.57
N ARG A 221 -19.68 3.66 -16.56
CA ARG A 221 -20.79 3.27 -17.46
C ARG A 221 -20.54 1.91 -18.10
N ARG A 222 -19.34 1.68 -18.64
CA ARG A 222 -18.99 0.35 -19.18
C ARG A 222 -19.09 -0.74 -18.13
N ALA A 223 -18.59 -0.51 -16.92
CA ALA A 223 -18.67 -1.50 -15.85
C ALA A 223 -20.13 -1.82 -15.45
N LEU A 224 -21.00 -0.82 -15.50
CA LEU A 224 -22.45 -0.94 -15.25
C LEU A 224 -23.22 -1.57 -16.43
N GLY A 225 -22.60 -1.71 -17.62
CA GLY A 225 -23.26 -2.21 -18.84
C GLY A 225 -23.97 -1.13 -19.66
N LEU A 226 -23.69 0.14 -19.39
CA LEU A 226 -24.25 1.29 -20.10
C LEU A 226 -23.35 1.72 -21.29
N PRO A 227 -23.93 2.30 -22.37
CA PRO A 227 -23.16 2.86 -23.47
C PRO A 227 -22.30 4.05 -23.00
N TYR A 228 -21.35 4.51 -23.82
CA TYR A 228 -20.64 5.75 -23.51
C TYR A 228 -21.54 6.97 -23.73
N SER A 229 -21.35 8.00 -22.93
CA SER A 229 -22.14 9.23 -22.97
C SER A 229 -21.26 10.46 -22.80
N GLU A 230 -21.56 11.46 -23.62
CA GLU A 230 -20.97 12.81 -23.54
C GLU A 230 -21.88 13.78 -22.78
N LYS A 231 -23.07 13.31 -22.36
CA LYS A 231 -24.05 14.12 -21.63
C LYS A 231 -23.42 14.66 -20.35
N GLY A 232 -23.44 15.98 -20.17
CA GLY A 232 -22.84 16.66 -19.03
C GLY A 232 -21.37 17.07 -19.19
N PHE A 233 -20.74 16.75 -20.33
CA PHE A 233 -19.33 17.04 -20.61
C PHE A 233 -19.15 17.88 -21.89
N ALA A 234 -19.90 18.97 -22.02
CA ALA A 234 -19.94 19.76 -23.26
C ALA A 234 -18.67 20.59 -23.56
N LYS A 235 -17.75 20.74 -22.58
CA LYS A 235 -16.57 21.63 -22.67
C LYS A 235 -15.25 20.87 -22.85
N LEU A 236 -15.29 19.64 -23.36
CA LEU A 236 -14.08 18.85 -23.58
C LEU A 236 -13.24 19.42 -24.73
N ASN A 237 -11.95 19.62 -24.48
CA ASN A 237 -10.95 19.77 -25.54
C ASN A 237 -11.07 18.58 -26.54
N PRO A 238 -11.28 18.83 -27.85
CA PRO A 238 -11.53 17.76 -28.83
C PRO A 238 -10.37 16.77 -29.00
N GLN A 239 -9.13 17.25 -28.92
CA GLN A 239 -7.93 16.41 -29.03
C GLN A 239 -7.83 15.47 -27.83
N TRP A 240 -8.01 16.01 -26.62
CA TRP A 240 -7.99 15.21 -25.39
C TRP A 240 -9.14 14.21 -25.38
N LYS A 241 -10.34 14.61 -25.80
CA LYS A 241 -11.48 13.70 -25.90
C LYS A 241 -11.18 12.53 -26.83
N THR A 242 -10.68 12.79 -28.04
CA THR A 242 -10.32 11.75 -29.01
C THR A 242 -9.32 10.76 -28.43
N TYR A 243 -8.33 11.26 -27.72
CA TYR A 243 -7.33 10.46 -27.01
C TYR A 243 -7.95 9.60 -25.89
N LEU A 244 -8.76 10.21 -25.01
CA LEU A 244 -9.43 9.50 -23.91
C LEU A 244 -10.42 8.44 -24.42
N ASP A 245 -11.13 8.71 -25.52
CA ASP A 245 -11.99 7.74 -26.21
C ASP A 245 -11.19 6.53 -26.69
N GLY A 246 -9.94 6.73 -27.15
CA GLY A 246 -9.01 5.65 -27.46
C GLY A 246 -8.73 4.74 -26.26
N LYS A 247 -8.45 5.33 -25.10
CA LYS A 247 -8.18 4.56 -23.87
C LYS A 247 -9.43 3.82 -23.37
N LEU A 248 -10.61 4.44 -23.48
CA LEU A 248 -11.89 3.79 -23.21
C LEU A 248 -12.21 2.65 -24.19
N ARG A 249 -11.74 2.70 -25.45
CA ARG A 249 -11.94 1.61 -26.41
C ARG A 249 -11.20 0.33 -26.03
N LEU A 250 -10.08 0.41 -25.30
CA LEU A 250 -9.38 -0.77 -24.80
C LEU A 250 -10.26 -1.61 -23.86
N LEU A 251 -11.17 -0.98 -23.10
CA LEU A 251 -12.14 -1.68 -22.25
C LEU A 251 -13.28 -2.36 -23.04
N LYS A 252 -13.36 -2.12 -24.35
CA LYS A 252 -14.38 -2.66 -25.26
C LYS A 252 -13.82 -3.71 -26.23
N THR A 253 -12.66 -4.30 -25.93
CA THR A 253 -12.15 -5.46 -26.69
C THR A 253 -13.26 -6.50 -26.86
N SER A 254 -13.44 -7.01 -28.07
CA SER A 254 -14.50 -7.99 -28.38
C SER A 254 -14.26 -9.30 -27.62
N THR A 255 -15.31 -10.08 -27.37
CA THR A 255 -15.18 -11.40 -26.72
C THR A 255 -14.22 -12.31 -27.49
N THR A 256 -14.27 -12.27 -28.82
CA THR A 256 -13.37 -13.03 -29.70
C THR A 256 -11.91 -12.60 -29.54
N ASP A 257 -11.64 -11.30 -29.56
CA ASP A 257 -10.28 -10.79 -29.40
C ASP A 257 -9.74 -11.04 -27.98
N ARG A 258 -10.59 -11.00 -26.96
CA ARG A 258 -10.22 -11.38 -25.59
C ARG A 258 -9.83 -12.85 -25.48
N GLU A 259 -10.54 -13.73 -26.19
CA GLU A 259 -10.18 -15.15 -26.20
C GLU A 259 -8.85 -15.40 -26.92
N LEU A 260 -8.59 -14.67 -28.01
CA LEU A 260 -7.27 -14.68 -28.66
C LEU A 260 -6.18 -14.16 -27.72
N LEU A 261 -6.42 -13.04 -27.03
CA LEU A 261 -5.50 -12.47 -26.04
C LEU A 261 -5.16 -13.48 -24.94
N ARG A 262 -6.16 -14.15 -24.35
CA ARG A 262 -5.91 -15.19 -23.32
C ARG A 262 -4.97 -16.27 -23.82
N ARG A 263 -5.17 -16.72 -25.06
CA ARG A 263 -4.30 -17.74 -25.67
C ARG A 263 -2.89 -17.21 -25.97
N VAL A 264 -2.76 -15.96 -26.40
CA VAL A 264 -1.46 -15.30 -26.63
C VAL A 264 -0.67 -15.14 -25.34
N LEU A 265 -1.34 -14.82 -24.24
CA LEU A 265 -0.76 -14.56 -22.92
C LEU A 265 -0.66 -15.80 -22.02
N ALA A 266 -1.12 -16.97 -22.50
CA ALA A 266 -1.10 -18.19 -21.71
C ALA A 266 0.35 -18.53 -21.26
N PRO A 267 0.62 -18.65 -19.95
CA PRO A 267 1.97 -18.93 -19.46
C PRO A 267 2.48 -20.30 -19.92
N ASP A 268 1.57 -21.26 -20.13
CA ASP A 268 1.83 -22.62 -20.60
C ASP A 268 1.66 -22.77 -22.14
N PHE A 269 1.66 -21.67 -22.89
CA PHE A 269 1.52 -21.71 -24.34
C PHE A 269 2.56 -22.65 -24.98
N LYS A 270 2.10 -23.79 -25.50
CA LYS A 270 2.95 -24.87 -26.05
C LYS A 270 3.39 -24.67 -27.49
N GLY A 271 2.94 -23.60 -28.14
CA GLY A 271 3.24 -23.32 -29.55
C GLY A 271 4.56 -22.57 -29.75
N THR A 272 5.01 -22.54 -30.99
CA THR A 272 6.13 -21.73 -31.48
C THR A 272 5.79 -20.23 -31.47
N GLU A 273 6.81 -19.37 -31.53
CA GLU A 273 6.60 -17.92 -31.70
C GLU A 273 5.79 -17.61 -32.98
N GLY A 274 5.98 -18.39 -34.05
CA GLY A 274 5.20 -18.27 -35.28
C GLY A 274 3.70 -18.55 -35.08
N GLU A 275 3.36 -19.54 -34.25
CA GLU A 275 1.97 -19.83 -33.90
C GLU A 275 1.37 -18.73 -33.02
N ARG A 276 2.14 -18.18 -32.06
CA ARG A 276 1.70 -17.03 -31.25
C ARG A 276 1.45 -15.80 -32.12
N ARG A 277 2.33 -15.53 -33.08
CA ARG A 277 2.17 -14.46 -34.07
C ARG A 277 0.93 -14.67 -34.95
N SER A 278 0.65 -15.92 -35.34
CA SER A 278 -0.58 -16.27 -36.07
C SER A 278 -1.86 -15.97 -35.26
N LEU A 279 -1.84 -16.19 -33.94
CA LEU A 279 -2.96 -15.78 -33.07
C LEU A 279 -3.11 -14.25 -33.00
N VAL A 280 -2.01 -13.52 -32.85
CA VAL A 280 -2.03 -12.04 -32.87
C VAL A 280 -2.62 -11.52 -34.18
N ASN A 281 -2.26 -12.12 -35.33
CA ASN A 281 -2.77 -11.70 -36.64
C ASN A 281 -4.30 -11.85 -36.80
N LYS A 282 -4.94 -12.70 -35.98
CA LYS A 282 -6.39 -12.91 -35.98
C LYS A 282 -7.16 -11.86 -35.18
N ILE A 283 -6.47 -11.01 -34.42
CA ILE A 283 -7.11 -9.94 -33.64
C ILE A 283 -7.69 -8.91 -34.59
N SER A 284 -8.98 -8.61 -34.41
CA SER A 284 -9.75 -7.76 -35.31
C SER A 284 -9.42 -6.27 -35.15
N ASN A 285 -9.12 -5.83 -33.93
CA ASN A 285 -8.72 -4.47 -33.64
C ASN A 285 -7.27 -4.22 -34.12
N GLU A 286 -7.11 -3.32 -35.08
CA GLU A 286 -5.82 -3.05 -35.73
C GLU A 286 -4.77 -2.44 -34.79
N GLU A 287 -5.18 -1.49 -33.94
CA GLU A 287 -4.31 -0.83 -32.96
C GLU A 287 -3.80 -1.86 -31.93
N LEU A 288 -4.70 -2.65 -31.36
CA LEU A 288 -4.39 -3.73 -30.42
C LEU A 288 -3.47 -4.77 -31.05
N ARG A 289 -3.76 -5.19 -32.29
CA ARG A 289 -2.94 -6.14 -33.03
C ARG A 289 -1.52 -5.59 -33.27
N ALA A 290 -1.39 -4.32 -33.64
CA ALA A 290 -0.09 -3.68 -33.83
C ALA A 290 0.71 -3.61 -32.52
N SER A 291 0.08 -3.20 -31.42
CA SER A 291 0.72 -3.16 -30.10
C SER A 291 1.19 -4.54 -29.64
N LEU A 292 0.39 -5.59 -29.83
CA LEU A 292 0.77 -6.97 -29.50
C LEU A 292 1.90 -7.49 -30.40
N ALA A 293 1.85 -7.20 -31.70
CA ALA A 293 2.90 -7.63 -32.63
C ALA A 293 4.26 -7.02 -32.26
N ALA A 294 4.28 -5.75 -31.84
CA ALA A 294 5.48 -5.08 -31.33
C ALA A 294 5.99 -5.67 -30.00
N MET A 295 5.09 -6.29 -29.22
CA MET A 295 5.39 -6.88 -27.90
C MET A 295 5.79 -8.36 -27.91
N LEU A 296 5.77 -9.03 -29.07
CA LEU A 296 6.07 -10.48 -29.15
C LEU A 296 7.42 -10.87 -28.53
N PRO A 297 8.54 -10.12 -28.73
CA PRO A 297 9.80 -10.42 -28.07
C PRO A 297 9.72 -10.32 -26.53
N GLN A 298 9.06 -9.28 -26.01
CA GLN A 298 8.88 -9.08 -24.58
C GLN A 298 7.98 -10.17 -23.97
N LEU A 299 7.01 -10.68 -24.73
CA LEU A 299 6.17 -11.80 -24.30
C LEU A 299 6.96 -13.10 -24.15
N ALA A 300 7.92 -13.37 -25.04
CA ALA A 300 8.79 -14.55 -24.91
C ALA A 300 9.65 -14.47 -23.65
N GLU A 301 10.24 -13.30 -23.38
CA GLU A 301 11.01 -13.05 -22.16
C GLU A 301 10.14 -13.17 -20.90
N ALA A 302 8.92 -12.60 -20.91
CA ALA A 302 7.99 -12.69 -19.80
C ALA A 302 7.63 -14.15 -19.48
N VAL A 303 7.42 -15.00 -20.49
CA VAL A 303 7.17 -16.44 -20.29
C VAL A 303 8.37 -17.13 -19.64
N ALA A 304 9.58 -16.87 -20.15
CA ALA A 304 10.80 -17.45 -19.58
C ALA A 304 11.00 -17.02 -18.12
N GLN A 305 10.80 -15.74 -17.83
CA GLN A 305 10.91 -15.19 -16.49
C GLN A 305 9.83 -15.70 -15.54
N ARG A 306 8.59 -15.87 -16.02
CA ARG A 306 7.48 -16.40 -15.23
C ARG A 306 7.75 -17.83 -14.78
N HIS A 307 8.26 -18.69 -15.67
CA HIS A 307 8.62 -20.07 -15.31
C HIS A 307 9.70 -20.11 -14.23
N LYS A 308 10.77 -19.31 -14.37
CA LYS A 308 11.83 -19.20 -13.35
C LYS A 308 11.28 -18.71 -12.02
N SER A 309 10.45 -17.67 -12.06
CA SER A 309 9.86 -17.07 -10.86
C SER A 309 8.91 -18.02 -10.13
N LEU A 310 8.11 -18.80 -10.85
CA LEU A 310 7.24 -19.83 -10.26
C LEU A 310 8.04 -20.97 -9.63
N LYS A 311 9.15 -21.38 -10.25
CA LYS A 311 10.07 -22.35 -9.64
C LYS A 311 10.65 -21.81 -8.34
N LEU A 312 11.16 -20.58 -8.34
CA LEU A 312 11.66 -19.93 -7.13
C LEU A 312 10.57 -19.83 -6.06
N ALA A 313 9.35 -19.45 -6.43
CA ALA A 313 8.23 -19.37 -5.48
C ALA A 313 7.92 -20.72 -4.83
N SER A 314 7.92 -21.81 -5.60
CA SER A 314 7.75 -23.16 -5.04
C SER A 314 8.88 -23.54 -4.07
N GLU A 315 10.10 -23.11 -4.32
CA GLU A 315 11.26 -23.33 -3.43
C GLU A 315 11.15 -22.50 -2.14
N VAL A 316 10.66 -21.26 -2.25
CA VAL A 316 10.36 -20.39 -1.10
C VAL A 316 9.24 -21.01 -0.25
N GLU A 317 8.16 -21.47 -0.87
CA GLU A 317 7.05 -22.15 -0.18
C GLU A 317 7.50 -23.44 0.51
N ALA A 318 8.33 -24.25 -0.16
CA ALA A 318 8.92 -25.46 0.43
C ALA A 318 9.81 -25.16 1.64
N ALA A 319 10.44 -23.98 1.68
CA ALA A 319 11.20 -23.48 2.82
C ALA A 319 10.32 -22.81 3.92
N GLY A 320 8.99 -22.85 3.78
CA GLY A 320 8.03 -22.24 4.70
C GLY A 320 7.92 -20.72 4.56
N GLY A 321 8.45 -20.15 3.47
CA GLY A 321 8.39 -18.73 3.17
C GLY A 321 7.20 -18.32 2.32
N ARG A 322 7.15 -17.03 1.97
CA ARG A 322 6.13 -16.41 1.12
C ARG A 322 6.76 -15.48 0.09
N VAL A 323 6.17 -15.44 -1.09
CA VAL A 323 6.49 -14.46 -2.15
C VAL A 323 5.36 -13.45 -2.29
N VAL A 324 5.72 -12.17 -2.35
CA VAL A 324 4.82 -11.09 -2.79
C VAL A 324 5.10 -10.77 -4.25
N TRP A 325 4.03 -10.76 -5.04
CA TRP A 325 4.07 -10.52 -6.47
C TRP A 325 3.65 -9.09 -6.78
N SER A 326 4.37 -8.44 -7.69
CA SER A 326 3.98 -7.14 -8.22
C SER A 326 3.62 -7.26 -9.69
N PRO A 327 2.49 -6.67 -10.13
CA PRO A 327 2.13 -6.60 -11.54
C PRO A 327 3.11 -5.69 -12.31
N ARG A 328 3.64 -6.17 -13.44
CA ARG A 328 4.59 -5.42 -14.29
C ARG A 328 4.20 -5.36 -15.76
N GLY A 329 2.99 -5.79 -16.11
CA GLY A 329 2.49 -5.68 -17.47
C GLY A 329 2.28 -4.22 -17.89
N PRO A 330 2.13 -3.95 -19.19
CA PRO A 330 1.73 -2.61 -19.64
C PRO A 330 0.25 -2.35 -19.35
N ALA A 331 -0.07 -1.14 -18.88
CA ALA A 331 -1.42 -0.73 -18.46
C ALA A 331 -2.49 -0.99 -19.55
N TRP A 332 -2.21 -0.71 -20.82
CA TRP A 332 -3.15 -0.95 -21.93
C TRP A 332 -3.56 -2.42 -22.05
N LEU A 333 -2.67 -3.36 -21.72
CA LEU A 333 -2.96 -4.79 -21.85
C LEU A 333 -3.90 -5.25 -20.74
N TYR A 334 -3.74 -4.73 -19.51
CA TYR A 334 -4.73 -4.92 -18.44
C TYR A 334 -6.12 -4.43 -18.84
N LEU A 335 -6.21 -3.27 -19.51
CA LEU A 335 -7.49 -2.76 -20.01
C LEU A 335 -8.06 -3.67 -21.10
N ALA A 336 -7.23 -4.10 -22.04
CA ALA A 336 -7.64 -4.93 -23.18
C ALA A 336 -8.07 -6.34 -22.78
N THR A 337 -7.46 -6.92 -21.74
CA THR A 337 -7.72 -8.28 -21.25
C THR A 337 -8.72 -8.31 -20.10
N GLU A 338 -9.08 -7.17 -19.51
CA GLU A 338 -9.76 -7.09 -18.23
C GLU A 338 -9.00 -7.84 -17.12
N ASP A 339 -7.67 -7.65 -17.12
CA ASP A 339 -6.71 -8.26 -16.20
C ASP A 339 -6.61 -9.80 -16.30
N GLN A 340 -7.14 -10.41 -17.37
CA GLN A 340 -7.09 -11.86 -17.56
C GLN A 340 -5.76 -12.29 -18.19
N GLY A 341 -5.08 -13.28 -17.59
CA GLY A 341 -3.82 -13.83 -18.10
C GLY A 341 -2.61 -12.91 -17.89
N MET A 342 -2.79 -11.85 -17.09
CA MET A 342 -1.77 -10.85 -16.84
C MET A 342 -0.74 -11.29 -15.79
N GLU A 343 -0.99 -12.41 -15.10
CA GLU A 343 -0.06 -13.06 -14.18
C GLU A 343 1.25 -13.47 -14.87
N LEU A 344 1.23 -13.58 -16.21
CA LEU A 344 2.43 -13.76 -17.04
C LEU A 344 3.51 -12.71 -16.74
N PHE A 345 3.12 -11.47 -16.47
CA PHE A 345 4.05 -10.36 -16.22
C PHE A 345 4.31 -10.12 -14.73
N ASP A 346 3.72 -10.91 -13.84
CA ASP A 346 3.92 -10.70 -12.41
C ASP A 346 5.31 -11.19 -12.00
N VAL A 347 6.02 -10.36 -11.25
CA VAL A 347 7.39 -10.64 -10.79
C VAL A 347 7.46 -10.72 -9.26
N PRO A 348 8.35 -11.58 -8.72
CA PRO A 348 8.59 -11.62 -7.28
C PRO A 348 9.27 -10.32 -6.87
N THR A 349 8.70 -9.66 -5.86
CA THR A 349 9.15 -8.32 -5.44
C THR A 349 9.48 -8.27 -3.95
N ALA A 350 8.79 -9.06 -3.12
CA ALA A 350 9.26 -9.37 -1.77
C ALA A 350 9.33 -10.88 -1.57
N ILE A 351 10.36 -11.33 -0.87
CA ILE A 351 10.53 -12.72 -0.44
C ILE A 351 10.71 -12.71 1.08
N ASP A 352 9.79 -13.37 1.78
CA ASP A 352 9.86 -13.56 3.22
C ASP A 352 10.15 -15.03 3.54
N LEU A 353 11.34 -15.30 4.04
CA LEU A 353 11.78 -16.65 4.44
C LEU A 353 11.81 -16.82 5.96
N TYR A 354 11.35 -15.80 6.69
CA TYR A 354 11.15 -15.89 8.12
C TYR A 354 9.87 -16.69 8.42
N ASN A 355 10.03 -17.85 9.03
CA ASN A 355 8.94 -18.76 9.38
C ASN A 355 8.10 -18.29 10.61
N GLY A 356 8.23 -17.04 11.04
CA GLY A 356 7.51 -16.48 12.19
C GLY A 356 8.12 -16.81 13.56
N ASN A 357 9.10 -17.72 13.62
CA ASN A 357 9.69 -18.17 14.88
C ASN A 357 10.74 -17.19 15.38
N ASN A 358 10.49 -16.59 16.54
CA ASN A 358 11.50 -15.82 17.24
C ASN A 358 11.96 -16.62 18.47
N PRO A 359 13.21 -17.13 18.49
CA PRO A 359 13.71 -17.88 19.63
C PRO A 359 13.67 -17.08 20.94
N LEU A 360 13.74 -15.73 20.88
CA LEU A 360 13.63 -14.84 22.03
C LEU A 360 12.21 -14.80 22.64
N LYS A 361 11.18 -15.23 21.89
CA LYS A 361 9.78 -15.32 22.35
C LYS A 361 9.37 -16.75 22.75
N GLY A 362 10.32 -17.70 22.76
CA GLY A 362 10.11 -19.07 23.24
C GLY A 362 9.23 -19.95 22.34
N ARG A 363 9.00 -19.58 21.07
CA ARG A 363 8.26 -20.41 20.10
C ARG A 363 9.08 -20.62 18.83
N GLY A 364 9.34 -21.90 18.52
CA GLY A 364 9.94 -22.39 17.28
C GLY A 364 11.46 -22.19 17.13
N GLY A 365 12.07 -22.95 16.22
CA GLY A 365 13.50 -22.95 15.94
C GLY A 365 13.89 -22.11 14.71
N ARG A 366 15.20 -22.02 14.45
CA ARG A 366 15.78 -21.41 13.25
C ARG A 366 15.20 -22.05 11.98
N ASN A 367 15.05 -21.28 10.90
CA ASN A 367 14.76 -21.84 9.58
C ASN A 367 16.03 -22.49 9.00
N GLU A 368 16.24 -23.76 9.32
CA GLU A 368 17.39 -24.56 8.88
C GLU A 368 17.30 -24.99 7.40
N LEU A 369 16.16 -24.79 6.74
CA LEU A 369 15.99 -25.08 5.31
C LEU A 369 16.65 -24.03 4.41
N VAL A 370 16.81 -22.82 4.92
CA VAL A 370 17.36 -21.66 4.20
C VAL A 370 18.80 -21.46 4.64
N THR A 371 19.71 -22.12 3.93
CA THR A 371 21.16 -22.08 4.13
C THR A 371 21.86 -21.21 3.09
N ASP A 372 23.17 -21.02 3.21
CA ASP A 372 24.00 -20.34 2.20
C ASP A 372 23.82 -20.95 0.80
N GLN A 373 23.83 -22.28 0.70
CA GLN A 373 23.61 -23.00 -0.56
C GLN A 373 22.19 -22.76 -1.11
N TRP A 374 21.19 -22.61 -0.23
CA TRP A 374 19.83 -22.32 -0.67
C TRP A 374 19.76 -20.96 -1.38
N LEU A 375 20.55 -19.97 -0.94
CA LEU A 375 20.56 -18.63 -1.54
C LEU A 375 21.01 -18.61 -3.01
N GLU A 376 21.70 -19.65 -3.51
CA GLU A 376 21.99 -19.82 -4.95
C GLU A 376 20.71 -19.77 -5.81
N LYS A 377 19.58 -20.19 -5.25
CA LYS A 377 18.26 -20.18 -5.92
C LYS A 377 17.76 -18.75 -6.19
N LEU A 378 18.27 -17.75 -5.48
CA LEU A 378 17.96 -16.33 -5.72
C LEU A 378 18.72 -15.74 -6.92
N SER A 379 19.61 -16.52 -7.55
CA SER A 379 20.26 -16.12 -8.79
C SER A 379 19.19 -15.73 -9.83
N ASN A 380 19.35 -14.54 -10.43
CA ASN A 380 18.41 -13.94 -11.38
C ASN A 380 17.07 -13.45 -10.80
N ALA A 381 16.91 -13.36 -9.48
CA ALA A 381 15.75 -12.71 -8.83
C ALA A 381 15.89 -11.17 -8.78
N GLY A 382 16.45 -10.55 -9.83
CA GLY A 382 16.78 -9.11 -9.86
C GLY A 382 15.58 -8.14 -9.75
N THR A 383 14.36 -8.68 -9.74
CA THR A 383 13.12 -7.93 -9.48
C THR A 383 12.81 -7.76 -8.00
N VAL A 384 13.45 -8.55 -7.12
CA VAL A 384 13.24 -8.48 -5.67
C VAL A 384 13.72 -7.13 -5.13
N ARG A 385 12.93 -6.58 -4.21
CA ARG A 385 13.14 -5.29 -3.54
C ARG A 385 13.18 -5.44 -2.03
N GLN A 386 12.50 -6.45 -1.49
CA GLN A 386 12.56 -6.79 -0.06
C GLN A 386 12.91 -8.27 0.11
N LEU A 387 13.90 -8.56 0.95
CA LEU A 387 14.31 -9.92 1.28
C LEU A 387 14.44 -10.05 2.80
N ASN A 388 13.61 -10.90 3.38
CA ASN A 388 13.67 -11.22 4.80
C ASN A 388 14.26 -12.62 5.01
N LEU A 389 15.47 -12.66 5.54
CA LEU A 389 16.22 -13.87 5.91
C LEU A 389 16.34 -14.00 7.43
N ALA A 390 15.51 -13.29 8.20
CA ALA A 390 15.61 -13.32 9.65
C ALA A 390 15.50 -14.76 10.17
N ASN A 391 16.31 -15.09 11.17
CA ASN A 391 16.36 -16.40 11.83
C ASN A 391 16.51 -17.58 10.84
N CYS A 392 17.13 -17.38 9.67
CA CYS A 392 17.54 -18.44 8.75
C CYS A 392 18.96 -18.92 9.07
N ASP A 393 19.35 -20.12 8.60
CA ASP A 393 20.70 -20.67 8.77
C ASP A 393 21.72 -20.12 7.75
N VAL A 394 21.74 -18.79 7.63
CA VAL A 394 22.59 -18.04 6.71
C VAL A 394 23.83 -17.51 7.45
N HIS A 395 24.98 -17.65 6.81
CA HIS A 395 26.29 -17.16 7.24
C HIS A 395 26.84 -16.16 6.21
N SER A 396 28.01 -15.59 6.50
CA SER A 396 28.61 -14.51 5.70
C SER A 396 28.87 -14.88 4.24
N GLU A 397 29.28 -16.13 3.96
CA GLU A 397 29.60 -16.58 2.60
C GLU A 397 28.34 -16.66 1.72
N GLY A 398 27.19 -17.03 2.28
CA GLY A 398 25.91 -17.08 1.57
C GLY A 398 25.48 -15.73 0.98
N LEU A 399 25.93 -14.60 1.56
CA LEU A 399 25.60 -13.27 1.04
C LEU A 399 26.20 -13.00 -0.35
N ALA A 400 27.20 -13.77 -0.80
CA ALA A 400 27.73 -13.69 -2.16
C ALA A 400 26.64 -13.93 -3.23
N HIS A 401 25.63 -14.75 -2.92
CA HIS A 401 24.52 -15.03 -3.83
C HIS A 401 23.50 -13.89 -3.97
N LEU A 402 23.62 -12.83 -3.16
CA LEU A 402 22.72 -11.67 -3.21
C LEU A 402 23.22 -10.56 -4.13
N GLN A 403 24.45 -10.65 -4.65
CA GLN A 403 25.11 -9.57 -5.40
C GLN A 403 24.33 -9.11 -6.64
N ASP A 404 23.55 -9.99 -7.26
CA ASP A 404 22.78 -9.70 -8.47
C ASP A 404 21.41 -9.06 -8.16
N LEU A 405 21.03 -8.97 -6.88
CA LEU A 405 19.80 -8.31 -6.44
C LEU A 405 19.98 -6.79 -6.39
N VAL A 406 20.53 -6.19 -7.44
CA VAL A 406 20.96 -4.78 -7.49
C VAL A 406 19.86 -3.75 -7.17
N GLY A 407 18.59 -4.16 -7.31
CA GLY A 407 17.44 -3.34 -6.93
C GLY A 407 16.96 -3.52 -5.48
N LEU A 408 17.61 -4.37 -4.67
CA LEU A 408 17.21 -4.66 -3.29
C LEU A 408 17.24 -3.38 -2.44
N ARG A 409 16.12 -3.10 -1.77
CA ARG A 409 15.90 -1.93 -0.92
C ARG A 409 15.86 -2.27 0.56
N GLU A 410 15.38 -3.47 0.89
CA GLU A 410 15.29 -3.92 2.28
C GLU A 410 15.87 -5.33 2.41
N LEU A 411 16.84 -5.46 3.31
CA LEU A 411 17.45 -6.73 3.65
C LEU A 411 17.41 -6.91 5.16
N ASN A 412 16.75 -7.98 5.62
CA ASN A 412 16.71 -8.34 7.02
C ASN A 412 17.50 -9.63 7.27
N LEU A 413 18.60 -9.52 8.01
CA LEU A 413 19.50 -10.60 8.43
C LEU A 413 19.45 -10.82 9.95
N THR A 414 18.41 -10.30 10.62
CA THR A 414 18.26 -10.42 12.07
C THR A 414 18.32 -11.88 12.52
N LEU A 415 19.04 -12.19 13.61
CA LEU A 415 19.20 -13.55 14.16
C LEU A 415 19.88 -14.56 13.21
N THR A 416 20.70 -14.09 12.26
CA THR A 416 21.57 -14.93 11.42
C THR A 416 23.00 -14.96 11.97
N SER A 417 23.83 -15.86 11.46
CA SER A 417 25.24 -16.00 11.86
C SER A 417 26.19 -15.07 11.08
N VAL A 418 25.67 -14.08 10.36
CA VAL A 418 26.47 -13.14 9.56
C VAL A 418 27.39 -12.29 10.45
N ASP A 419 28.63 -12.09 9.98
CA ASP A 419 29.64 -11.22 10.58
C ASP A 419 30.06 -10.09 9.62
N ASP A 420 31.07 -9.31 9.99
CA ASP A 420 31.56 -8.20 9.17
C ASP A 420 32.11 -8.63 7.80
N ALA A 421 32.59 -9.87 7.66
CA ALA A 421 33.14 -10.35 6.39
C ALA A 421 32.05 -10.44 5.31
N GLY A 422 30.82 -10.80 5.69
CA GLY A 422 29.69 -10.94 4.77
C GLY A 422 29.24 -9.61 4.15
N LEU A 423 29.42 -8.49 4.86
CA LEU A 423 28.96 -7.17 4.39
C LEU A 423 29.64 -6.73 3.09
N ARG A 424 30.84 -7.24 2.78
CA ARG A 424 31.53 -6.96 1.50
C ARG A 424 30.70 -7.34 0.27
N HIS A 425 29.84 -8.36 0.38
CA HIS A 425 29.01 -8.84 -0.72
C HIS A 425 27.82 -7.91 -1.01
N LEU A 426 27.50 -7.00 -0.08
CA LEU A 426 26.38 -6.06 -0.20
C LEU A 426 26.78 -4.73 -0.85
N GLN A 427 28.08 -4.49 -1.12
CA GLN A 427 28.59 -3.21 -1.61
C GLN A 427 27.95 -2.72 -2.92
N GLY A 428 27.49 -3.66 -3.78
CA GLY A 428 26.87 -3.37 -5.06
C GLY A 428 25.37 -3.05 -4.98
N LEU A 429 24.73 -3.26 -3.82
CA LEU A 429 23.29 -3.10 -3.62
C LEU A 429 22.93 -1.63 -3.37
N THR A 430 23.28 -0.76 -4.31
CA THR A 430 23.22 0.71 -4.16
C THR A 430 21.81 1.28 -3.93
N GLU A 431 20.77 0.49 -4.17
CA GLU A 431 19.37 0.82 -3.85
C GLU A 431 18.97 0.51 -2.40
N LEU A 432 19.84 -0.11 -1.60
CA LEU A 432 19.54 -0.54 -0.22
C LEU A 432 19.26 0.65 0.69
N ARG A 433 18.12 0.60 1.37
CA ARG A 433 17.60 1.62 2.30
C ARG A 433 17.52 1.10 3.73
N ILE A 434 17.12 -0.15 3.92
CA ILE A 434 16.94 -0.76 5.24
C ILE A 434 17.81 -2.00 5.35
N LEU A 435 18.63 -2.04 6.40
CA LEU A 435 19.50 -3.17 6.73
C LEU A 435 19.29 -3.58 8.20
N GLY A 436 18.67 -4.75 8.38
CA GLY A 436 18.48 -5.37 9.69
C GLY A 436 19.62 -6.33 10.02
N LEU A 437 20.38 -6.06 11.08
CA LEU A 437 21.52 -6.85 11.55
C LEU A 437 21.40 -7.17 13.05
N ALA A 438 20.19 -7.08 13.62
CA ALA A 438 20.03 -7.34 15.05
C ALA A 438 20.38 -8.80 15.37
N SER A 439 21.09 -9.03 16.49
CA SER A 439 21.51 -10.37 16.93
C SER A 439 22.39 -11.12 15.91
N THR A 440 23.14 -10.42 15.07
CA THR A 440 24.21 -11.01 14.25
C THR A 440 25.57 -10.91 14.95
N GLN A 441 26.63 -11.43 14.31
CA GLN A 441 28.00 -11.38 14.83
C GLN A 441 28.78 -10.14 14.35
N CYS A 442 28.10 -9.13 13.79
CA CYS A 442 28.75 -7.93 13.26
C CYS A 442 29.32 -7.04 14.38
N THR A 443 30.61 -6.72 14.31
CA THR A 443 31.27 -5.73 15.18
C THR A 443 31.14 -4.30 14.66
N GLY A 444 30.62 -4.14 13.44
CA GLY A 444 30.39 -2.87 12.73
C GLY A 444 31.55 -2.47 11.81
N THR A 445 32.69 -3.16 11.85
CA THR A 445 33.87 -2.83 11.04
C THR A 445 33.65 -3.10 9.54
N GLY A 446 32.73 -4.01 9.19
CA GLY A 446 32.36 -4.30 7.80
C GLY A 446 31.61 -3.16 7.11
N PHE A 447 31.13 -2.15 7.85
CA PHE A 447 30.54 -0.93 7.26
C PHE A 447 31.54 -0.16 6.39
N ARG A 448 32.86 -0.41 6.51
CA ARG A 448 33.85 0.13 5.58
C ARG A 448 33.56 -0.21 4.12
N ASP A 449 32.96 -1.38 3.87
CA ASP A 449 32.64 -1.90 2.54
C ASP A 449 31.28 -1.38 2.04
N LEU A 450 30.47 -0.76 2.91
CA LEU A 450 29.12 -0.24 2.60
C LEU A 450 29.10 1.26 2.27
N ARG A 451 30.25 1.92 2.10
CA ARG A 451 30.36 3.37 1.82
C ARG A 451 29.67 3.82 0.53
N ALA A 452 29.49 2.90 -0.42
CA ALA A 452 28.78 3.16 -1.67
C ALA A 452 27.25 3.19 -1.51
N LEU A 453 26.71 2.71 -0.40
CA LEU A 453 25.26 2.63 -0.15
C LEU A 453 24.70 4.00 0.29
N ARG A 454 24.67 4.94 -0.64
CA ARG A 454 24.26 6.34 -0.40
C ARG A 454 22.77 6.50 -0.08
N LYS A 455 21.95 5.48 -0.36
CA LYS A 455 20.51 5.45 -0.09
C LYS A 455 20.16 4.80 1.26
N LEU A 456 21.16 4.39 2.04
CA LEU A 456 20.92 3.75 3.33
C LEU A 456 20.26 4.74 4.30
N GLU A 457 19.10 4.34 4.81
CA GLU A 457 18.24 5.14 5.68
C GLU A 457 18.23 4.57 7.09
N SER A 458 18.07 3.25 7.22
CA SER A 458 17.81 2.59 8.50
C SER A 458 18.71 1.39 8.73
N VAL A 459 19.41 1.39 9.86
CA VAL A 459 20.26 0.29 10.31
C VAL A 459 19.87 -0.12 11.73
N ASN A 460 19.68 -1.42 11.95
CA ASN A 460 19.45 -2.00 13.27
C ASN A 460 20.55 -2.99 13.63
N LEU A 461 21.25 -2.73 14.73
CA LEU A 461 22.39 -3.46 15.28
C LEU A 461 22.16 -3.85 16.76
N HIS A 462 20.91 -3.95 17.22
CA HIS A 462 20.62 -4.44 18.57
C HIS A 462 21.21 -5.83 18.80
N PHE A 463 21.74 -6.08 20.01
CA PHE A 463 22.32 -7.38 20.41
C PHE A 463 23.48 -7.85 19.52
N THR A 464 24.28 -6.93 18.99
CA THR A 464 25.49 -7.24 18.22
C THR A 464 26.74 -6.95 19.05
N PRO A 465 27.90 -7.55 18.72
CA PRO A 465 29.17 -7.20 19.33
C PRO A 465 29.74 -5.86 18.81
N LEU A 466 28.90 -4.89 18.42
CA LEU A 466 29.30 -3.58 17.91
C LEU A 466 30.30 -2.88 18.85
N THR A 467 31.43 -2.48 18.29
CA THR A 467 32.59 -1.89 19.00
C THR A 467 32.83 -0.42 18.63
N ASP A 468 33.78 0.23 19.31
CA ASP A 468 34.25 1.58 18.99
C ASP A 468 34.74 1.72 17.54
N ALA A 469 35.50 0.73 17.06
CA ALA A 469 35.97 0.70 15.67
C ALA A 469 34.80 0.59 14.70
N GLY A 470 33.76 -0.19 15.04
CA GLY A 470 32.54 -0.28 14.26
C GLY A 470 31.79 1.04 14.17
N LEU A 471 31.62 1.74 15.30
CA LEU A 471 31.01 3.08 15.31
C LEU A 471 31.77 4.07 14.41
N ALA A 472 33.11 4.00 14.40
CA ALA A 472 33.93 4.84 13.55
C ALA A 472 33.72 4.57 12.04
N GLU A 473 33.48 3.32 11.63
CA GLU A 473 33.17 3.01 10.22
C GLU A 473 31.73 3.38 9.85
N ILE A 474 30.74 3.12 10.74
CA ILE A 474 29.34 3.53 10.54
C ILE A 474 29.25 5.06 10.36
N ALA A 475 30.00 5.83 11.14
CA ALA A 475 30.07 7.28 11.07
C ALA A 475 30.56 7.84 9.71
N ARG A 476 31.11 6.99 8.83
CA ARG A 476 31.60 7.38 7.50
C ARG A 476 30.57 7.17 6.39
N ILE A 477 29.39 6.64 6.71
CA ILE A 477 28.28 6.44 5.75
C ILE A 477 27.25 7.55 5.95
N PRO A 478 26.66 8.09 4.87
CA PRO A 478 25.64 9.14 4.96
C PRO A 478 24.26 8.57 5.35
N LEU A 479 24.18 7.90 6.50
CA LEU A 479 22.93 7.35 7.04
C LEU A 479 21.93 8.49 7.31
N SER A 480 20.75 8.39 6.70
CA SER A 480 19.84 9.54 6.53
C SER A 480 18.58 9.54 7.41
N ASP A 481 18.36 8.49 8.22
CA ASP A 481 17.17 8.39 9.06
C ASP A 481 17.43 7.74 10.43
N ARG A 482 17.65 6.42 10.49
CA ARG A 482 17.57 5.60 11.71
C ARG A 482 18.83 4.79 11.99
N LEU A 483 19.34 4.89 13.22
CA LEU A 483 20.38 4.01 13.75
C LEU A 483 19.97 3.48 15.13
N TRP A 484 19.79 2.16 15.24
CA TRP A 484 19.33 1.52 16.47
C TRP A 484 20.34 0.46 16.94
N PHE A 485 20.83 0.61 18.17
CA PHE A 485 21.78 -0.33 18.75
C PHE A 485 21.68 -0.28 20.29
N ALA A 486 21.62 -1.45 20.88
CA ALA A 486 21.51 -1.69 22.32
C ALA A 486 22.08 -3.08 22.59
N HIS A 487 22.46 -3.36 23.82
CA HIS A 487 23.16 -4.56 24.22
C HIS A 487 24.42 -4.79 23.37
N THR A 488 25.16 -3.71 23.12
CA THR A 488 26.41 -3.69 22.34
C THR A 488 27.64 -3.51 23.23
N GLN A 489 28.84 -3.32 22.65
CA GLN A 489 30.11 -3.35 23.37
C GLN A 489 30.98 -2.07 23.22
N PHE A 490 30.40 -0.95 22.77
CA PHE A 490 31.14 0.32 22.63
C PHE A 490 31.37 1.04 23.97
N THR A 491 32.33 1.97 23.99
CA THR A 491 32.70 2.87 25.10
C THR A 491 32.29 4.32 24.85
N ASP A 492 32.30 5.16 25.89
CA ASP A 492 32.02 6.60 25.74
C ASP A 492 32.98 7.32 24.79
N THR A 493 34.21 6.80 24.65
CA THR A 493 35.18 7.35 23.68
C THR A 493 34.81 6.98 22.26
N GLY A 494 34.41 5.73 21.99
CA GLY A 494 33.95 5.30 20.67
C GLY A 494 32.70 6.03 20.20
N ALA A 495 31.77 6.32 21.13
CA ALA A 495 30.54 7.03 20.82
C ALA A 495 30.78 8.41 20.18
N LYS A 496 31.92 9.06 20.43
CA LYS A 496 32.27 10.38 19.85
C LYS A 496 32.19 10.40 18.32
N ALA A 497 32.44 9.28 17.65
CA ALA A 497 32.35 9.19 16.19
C ALA A 497 30.93 9.49 15.65
N LEU A 498 29.89 9.23 16.46
CA LEU A 498 28.49 9.43 16.08
C LEU A 498 28.16 10.89 15.72
N SER A 499 28.95 11.88 16.17
CA SER A 499 28.72 13.29 15.84
C SER A 499 28.87 13.59 14.35
N ALA A 500 29.47 12.69 13.57
CA ALA A 500 29.60 12.83 12.12
C ALA A 500 28.30 12.48 11.35
N LEU A 501 27.33 11.81 11.98
CA LEU A 501 26.07 11.40 11.37
C LEU A 501 25.06 12.56 11.32
N THR A 502 25.42 13.64 10.62
CA THR A 502 24.66 14.91 10.60
C THR A 502 23.28 14.84 9.95
N ASN A 503 23.03 13.80 9.15
CA ASN A 503 21.73 13.53 8.52
C ASN A 503 20.83 12.61 9.35
N LEU A 504 21.32 12.06 10.46
CA LEU A 504 20.56 11.15 11.31
C LEU A 504 19.38 11.90 11.93
N LYS A 505 18.20 11.25 11.93
CA LYS A 505 16.97 11.81 12.52
C LYS A 505 16.55 11.07 13.78
N ARG A 506 16.87 9.78 13.87
CA ARG A 506 16.40 8.91 14.95
C ARG A 506 17.50 7.98 15.40
N CYS A 507 17.73 7.93 16.70
CA CYS A 507 18.81 7.14 17.28
C CYS A 507 18.34 6.36 18.52
N GLY A 508 18.62 5.07 18.57
CA GLY A 508 18.60 4.31 19.81
C GLY A 508 20.02 3.93 20.18
N ILE A 509 20.46 4.32 21.38
CA ILE A 509 21.82 4.13 21.85
C ILE A 509 21.83 3.33 23.16
N GLY A 510 22.59 2.23 23.18
CA GLY A 510 22.71 1.33 24.32
C GLY A 510 23.97 0.45 24.23
N SER A 511 24.69 0.35 25.35
CA SER A 511 25.86 -0.51 25.48
C SER A 511 25.77 -1.31 26.78
N ALA A 512 26.07 -2.60 26.69
CA ALA A 512 26.26 -3.46 27.86
C ALA A 512 27.69 -3.33 28.42
N ASN A 513 28.60 -2.66 27.72
CA ASN A 513 29.95 -2.39 28.19
C ASN A 513 29.90 -1.38 29.36
N LYS A 514 30.58 -1.73 30.47
CA LYS A 514 30.66 -0.90 31.68
C LYS A 514 31.47 0.39 31.50
N GLN A 515 32.28 0.46 30.44
CA GLN A 515 33.02 1.66 30.04
C GLN A 515 32.16 2.63 29.19
N SER A 516 30.88 2.32 28.99
CA SER A 516 29.93 3.29 28.47
C SER A 516 28.86 3.63 29.49
N SER A 517 28.54 4.92 29.51
CA SER A 517 27.60 5.58 30.40
C SER A 517 26.84 6.65 29.61
N GLY A 518 25.93 7.38 30.26
CA GLY A 518 25.25 8.53 29.66
C GLY A 518 26.17 9.60 29.05
N ALA A 519 27.47 9.63 29.36
CA ALA A 519 28.44 10.50 28.69
C ALA A 519 28.54 10.24 27.16
N ALA A 520 28.30 9.01 26.67
CA ALA A 520 28.26 8.72 25.24
C ALA A 520 27.19 9.55 24.49
N VAL A 521 26.08 9.90 25.16
CA VAL A 521 24.99 10.71 24.59
C VAL A 521 25.48 12.12 24.20
N ALA A 522 26.62 12.57 24.73
CA ALA A 522 27.25 13.83 24.34
C ALA A 522 27.51 13.93 22.83
N ALA A 523 27.85 12.81 22.18
CA ALA A 523 28.13 12.75 20.74
C ALA A 523 26.89 13.11 19.89
N LEU A 524 25.69 12.89 20.42
CA LEU A 524 24.43 13.15 19.74
C LEU A 524 23.90 14.57 19.99
N SER A 525 24.46 15.29 20.97
CA SER A 525 23.92 16.57 21.46
C SER A 525 23.85 17.69 20.42
N GLN A 526 24.67 17.62 19.35
CA GLN A 526 24.70 18.60 18.26
C GLN A 526 23.92 18.16 17.02
N LEU A 527 23.40 16.93 17.00
CA LEU A 527 22.63 16.41 15.89
C LEU A 527 21.20 16.95 15.93
N ARG A 528 20.54 16.92 14.77
CA ARG A 528 19.15 17.37 14.61
C ARG A 528 18.18 16.20 14.70
N LEU A 529 18.23 15.45 15.81
CA LEU A 529 17.37 14.30 16.01
C LEU A 529 15.93 14.72 16.31
N ASP A 530 14.98 14.00 15.74
CA ASP A 530 13.55 14.03 16.07
C ASP A 530 13.22 13.02 17.17
N GLU A 531 13.96 11.90 17.25
CA GLU A 531 13.73 10.81 18.21
C GLU A 531 15.03 10.27 18.78
N LEU A 532 15.02 10.01 20.09
CA LEU A 532 16.14 9.43 20.82
C LEU A 532 15.62 8.41 21.81
N SER A 533 16.23 7.22 21.81
CA SER A 533 16.02 6.21 22.85
C SER A 533 17.31 5.98 23.63
N LEU A 534 17.23 6.16 24.94
CA LEU A 534 18.30 5.86 25.88
C LEU A 534 18.06 4.46 26.46
N LEU A 535 18.96 3.54 26.09
CA LEU A 535 18.90 2.12 26.39
C LEU A 535 20.12 1.73 27.23
N ASP A 536 20.06 0.59 27.92
CA ASP A 536 21.14 0.11 28.80
C ASP A 536 21.68 1.20 29.74
N ASN A 537 23.01 1.34 29.82
CA ASN A 537 23.73 2.26 30.68
C ASN A 537 23.68 3.73 30.20
N GLN A 538 22.86 4.06 29.19
CA GLN A 538 22.72 5.43 28.66
C GLN A 538 21.62 6.23 29.37
N ALA A 539 20.69 5.53 30.01
CA ALA A 539 19.57 6.11 30.74
C ALA A 539 20.00 6.59 32.15
N THR A 540 20.92 7.54 32.20
CA THR A 540 21.46 8.13 33.45
C THR A 540 21.14 9.63 33.54
N PRO A 541 21.29 10.26 34.72
CA PRO A 541 21.21 11.72 34.85
C PRO A 541 22.06 12.49 33.84
N GLU A 542 23.31 12.05 33.60
CA GLU A 542 24.19 12.67 32.62
C GLU A 542 23.67 12.49 31.18
N GLY A 543 23.21 11.28 30.84
CA GLY A 543 22.60 10.99 29.53
C GLY A 543 21.38 11.86 29.25
N LEU A 544 20.51 12.07 30.24
CA LEU A 544 19.36 12.97 30.13
C LEU A 544 19.76 14.43 29.96
N ARG A 545 20.78 14.90 30.69
CA ARG A 545 21.33 16.26 30.51
C ARG A 545 21.90 16.49 29.12
N HIS A 546 22.48 15.46 28.50
CA HIS A 546 22.93 15.53 27.11
C HIS A 546 21.77 15.47 26.11
N ALA A 547 20.79 14.58 26.32
CA ALA A 547 19.58 14.51 25.51
C ALA A 547 18.80 15.84 25.51
N ALA A 548 18.71 16.52 26.66
CA ALA A 548 18.06 17.82 26.79
C ALA A 548 18.72 18.94 25.96
N LYS A 549 19.97 18.78 25.51
CA LYS A 549 20.65 19.73 24.62
C LYS A 549 20.16 19.63 23.17
N ILE A 550 19.51 18.52 22.80
CA ILE A 550 18.99 18.29 21.44
C ILE A 550 17.66 19.03 21.29
N ARG A 551 17.73 20.32 20.92
CA ARG A 551 16.56 21.22 20.84
C ARG A 551 15.51 20.81 19.78
N THR A 552 15.85 19.92 18.86
CA THR A 552 14.94 19.41 17.82
C THR A 552 14.08 18.25 18.29
N LEU A 553 14.44 17.62 19.42
CA LEU A 553 13.86 16.34 19.83
C LEU A 553 12.36 16.46 20.11
N ARG A 554 11.59 15.54 19.51
CA ARG A 554 10.14 15.41 19.67
C ARG A 554 9.76 14.20 20.50
N ARG A 555 10.55 13.14 20.43
CA ARG A 555 10.30 11.89 21.14
C ARG A 555 11.54 11.47 21.91
N LEU A 556 11.37 11.22 23.20
CA LEU A 556 12.42 10.68 24.07
C LEU A 556 11.89 9.43 24.77
N GLU A 557 12.54 8.30 24.52
CA GLU A 557 12.32 7.07 25.25
C GLU A 557 13.48 6.80 26.19
N VAL A 558 13.14 6.49 27.43
CA VAL A 558 14.08 6.13 28.48
C VAL A 558 13.60 4.79 29.05
N ALA A 559 14.19 3.69 28.59
CA ALA A 559 13.61 2.36 28.80
C ALA A 559 13.70 1.86 30.25
N TYR A 560 14.85 1.98 30.89
CA TYR A 560 15.08 1.57 32.28
C TYR A 560 16.16 2.44 32.93
N ALA A 561 15.76 3.33 33.84
CA ALA A 561 16.61 4.40 34.37
C ALA A 561 16.74 4.39 35.91
N PRO A 562 17.33 3.36 36.53
CA PRO A 562 17.32 3.18 37.98
C PRO A 562 18.12 4.23 38.76
N THR A 563 18.86 5.10 38.07
CA THR A 563 19.64 6.20 38.62
C THR A 563 19.00 7.57 38.41
N VAL A 564 17.91 7.66 37.64
CA VAL A 564 17.17 8.90 37.39
C VAL A 564 16.18 9.13 38.51
N THR A 565 16.14 10.35 39.02
CA THR A 565 15.32 10.75 40.17
C THR A 565 14.47 11.98 39.83
N ASP A 566 13.83 12.56 40.84
CA ASP A 566 13.06 13.80 40.67
C ASP A 566 13.91 14.98 40.16
N GLU A 567 15.23 14.96 40.37
CA GLU A 567 16.16 16.01 39.95
C GLU A 567 16.20 16.23 38.44
N GLU A 568 15.98 15.18 37.65
CA GLU A 568 16.05 15.25 36.18
C GLU A 568 14.73 15.63 35.52
N LEU A 569 13.59 15.48 36.20
CA LEU A 569 12.28 15.75 35.60
C LEU A 569 12.11 17.20 35.10
N PRO A 570 12.63 18.25 35.78
CA PRO A 570 12.61 19.61 35.26
C PRO A 570 13.34 19.81 33.93
N LEU A 571 14.23 18.89 33.51
CA LEU A 571 14.92 18.98 32.23
C LEU A 571 13.93 18.86 31.06
N PHE A 572 12.91 18.02 31.19
CA PHE A 572 11.93 17.76 30.13
C PHE A 572 11.08 19.00 29.84
N ALA A 573 10.80 19.83 30.85
CA ALA A 573 10.10 21.10 30.66
C ALA A 573 10.91 22.13 29.85
N GLN A 574 12.23 21.97 29.77
CA GLN A 574 13.13 22.88 29.04
C GLN A 574 13.35 22.48 27.57
N MET A 575 12.80 21.33 27.16
CA MET A 575 12.94 20.80 25.80
C MET A 575 11.84 21.38 24.90
N PRO A 576 12.15 22.32 23.99
CA PRO A 576 11.16 23.21 23.37
C PRO A 576 10.27 22.54 22.31
N ARG A 577 10.52 21.27 22.00
CA ARG A 577 9.79 20.50 20.97
C ARG A 577 9.39 19.11 21.44
N LEU A 578 9.67 18.75 22.70
CA LEU A 578 9.38 17.42 23.21
C LEU A 578 7.86 17.24 23.30
N GLN A 579 7.35 16.24 22.58
CA GLN A 579 5.93 15.91 22.45
C GLN A 579 5.61 14.58 23.13
N GLU A 580 6.51 13.59 23.03
CA GLU A 580 6.32 12.28 23.63
C GLU A 580 7.51 11.92 24.52
N LEU A 581 7.20 11.52 25.77
CA LEU A 581 8.17 11.06 26.75
C LEU A 581 7.73 9.68 27.25
N THR A 582 8.62 8.70 27.12
CA THR A 582 8.50 7.42 27.84
C THR A 582 9.58 7.35 28.90
N LEU A 583 9.19 7.11 30.15
CA LEU A 583 10.10 6.94 31.28
C LEU A 583 9.83 5.61 31.98
N GLY A 584 10.79 4.70 31.91
CA GLY A 584 10.71 3.38 32.51
C GLY A 584 11.70 3.18 33.64
N GLY A 585 11.25 2.54 34.73
CA GLY A 585 12.11 2.09 35.83
C GLY A 585 12.88 3.18 36.58
N ALA A 586 12.47 4.45 36.48
CA ALA A 586 13.05 5.56 37.20
C ALA A 586 12.71 5.51 38.71
N LYS A 587 13.49 6.23 39.52
CA LYS A 587 13.25 6.42 40.96
C LYS A 587 12.59 7.77 41.26
N CYS A 588 11.61 8.13 40.44
CA CYS A 588 10.85 9.36 40.60
C CYS A 588 9.65 9.15 41.52
N SER A 589 9.17 10.25 42.11
CA SER A 589 8.02 10.30 43.00
C SER A 589 6.86 11.14 42.44
N ASP A 590 5.72 11.09 43.11
CA ASP A 590 4.59 11.98 42.85
C ASP A 590 4.98 13.47 42.96
N GLU A 591 5.95 13.82 43.80
CA GLU A 591 6.42 15.20 43.93
C GLU A 591 7.20 15.62 42.69
N GLY A 592 8.11 14.77 42.21
CA GLY A 592 8.87 15.03 41.00
C GLY A 592 7.98 15.19 39.76
N LEU A 593 6.89 14.43 39.66
CA LEU A 593 5.95 14.53 38.54
C LEU A 593 5.39 15.94 38.34
N LYS A 594 5.29 16.75 39.40
CA LYS A 594 4.82 18.13 39.30
C LYS A 594 5.71 18.99 38.39
N ALA A 595 6.99 18.65 38.25
CA ALA A 595 7.88 19.34 37.31
C ALA A 595 7.40 19.25 35.85
N LEU A 596 6.62 18.23 35.50
CA LEU A 596 6.09 18.04 34.15
C LEU A 596 4.87 18.93 33.85
N ILE A 597 4.32 19.63 34.84
CA ILE A 597 3.26 20.64 34.62
C ILE A 597 3.79 21.73 33.67
N GLU A 598 5.05 22.13 33.81
CA GLU A 598 5.69 23.15 32.98
C GLU A 598 6.13 22.65 31.59
N ALA A 599 6.04 21.34 31.31
CA ALA A 599 6.38 20.77 30.01
C ALA A 599 5.24 20.98 28.99
N LYS A 600 4.98 22.23 28.62
CA LYS A 600 3.81 22.66 27.82
C LYS A 600 3.72 22.07 26.42
N THR A 601 4.83 21.57 25.88
CA THR A 601 4.86 20.94 24.55
C THR A 601 4.56 19.45 24.60
N LEU A 602 4.66 18.84 25.78
CA LEU A 602 4.45 17.41 25.97
C LEU A 602 2.95 17.09 25.84
N THR A 603 2.61 16.19 24.92
CA THR A 603 1.23 15.75 24.65
C THR A 603 1.02 14.28 25.01
N LYS A 604 2.10 13.49 25.11
CA LYS A 604 2.06 12.09 25.54
C LYS A 604 3.14 11.79 26.58
N LEU A 605 2.73 11.20 27.69
CA LEU A 605 3.60 10.69 28.75
C LEU A 605 3.29 9.22 29.01
N VAL A 606 4.32 8.37 28.94
CA VAL A 606 4.22 6.95 29.27
C VAL A 606 5.16 6.65 30.44
N LEU A 607 4.59 6.19 31.56
CA LEU A 607 5.30 5.85 32.78
C LEU A 607 5.22 4.34 32.98
N LYS A 608 6.37 3.65 33.00
CA LYS A 608 6.44 2.18 33.11
C LYS A 608 7.23 1.73 34.32
N GLY A 609 6.59 1.00 35.23
CA GLY A 609 7.29 0.34 36.34
C GLY A 609 8.02 1.29 37.30
N ILE A 610 7.51 2.51 37.49
CA ILE A 610 8.05 3.49 38.43
C ILE A 610 7.33 3.36 39.77
N LYS A 611 7.99 2.73 40.75
CA LYS A 611 7.38 2.40 42.05
C LYS A 611 7.00 3.60 42.91
N GLY A 612 7.69 4.74 42.74
CA GLY A 612 7.46 5.95 43.54
C GLY A 612 6.30 6.81 43.05
N ILE A 613 5.73 6.49 41.88
CA ILE A 613 4.58 7.19 41.31
C ILE A 613 3.32 6.40 41.64
N THR A 614 2.32 7.07 42.19
CA THR A 614 1.03 6.47 42.57
C THR A 614 -0.07 6.87 41.57
N PRO A 615 -1.18 6.11 41.51
CA PRO A 615 -2.36 6.54 40.76
C PRO A 615 -2.86 7.93 41.18
N ALA A 616 -2.69 8.31 42.45
CA ALA A 616 -3.11 9.61 42.94
C ALA A 616 -2.23 10.74 42.40
N GLY A 617 -0.90 10.55 42.33
CA GLY A 617 0.02 11.52 41.73
C GLY A 617 -0.22 11.68 40.22
N VAL A 618 -0.47 10.58 39.51
CA VAL A 618 -0.86 10.63 38.09
C VAL A 618 -2.15 11.42 37.90
N GLU A 619 -3.16 11.19 38.74
CA GLU A 619 -4.43 11.92 38.67
C GLU A 619 -4.27 13.41 38.99
N GLN A 620 -3.37 13.78 39.90
CA GLN A 620 -3.02 15.19 40.13
C GLN A 620 -2.41 15.82 38.88
N LEU A 621 -1.50 15.12 38.20
CA LEU A 621 -0.91 15.60 36.95
C LEU A 621 -1.97 15.71 35.84
N ARG A 622 -2.89 14.75 35.71
CA ARG A 622 -4.01 14.82 34.75
C ARG A 622 -4.90 16.04 34.98
N LYS A 623 -5.18 16.38 36.24
CA LYS A 623 -5.95 17.58 36.59
C LYS A 623 -5.21 18.87 36.24
N ALA A 624 -3.90 18.91 36.45
CA ALA A 624 -3.06 20.06 36.12
C ALA A 624 -2.81 20.20 34.61
N ARG A 625 -2.80 19.08 33.87
CA ARG A 625 -2.55 18.99 32.43
C ARG A 625 -3.62 18.14 31.74
N PRO A 626 -4.85 18.65 31.58
CA PRO A 626 -5.94 17.91 30.93
C PRO A 626 -5.69 17.65 29.44
N ASP A 627 -4.73 18.36 28.84
CA ASP A 627 -4.26 18.20 27.47
C ASP A 627 -3.23 17.06 27.29
N LEU A 628 -2.64 16.58 28.39
CA LEU A 628 -1.59 15.55 28.36
C LEU A 628 -2.20 14.14 28.46
N SER A 629 -1.96 13.32 27.43
CA SER A 629 -2.28 11.89 27.48
C SER A 629 -1.27 11.15 28.36
N ILE A 630 -1.72 10.52 29.44
CA ILE A 630 -0.87 9.79 30.38
C ILE A 630 -1.22 8.31 30.42
N GLU A 631 -0.29 7.47 29.96
CA GLU A 631 -0.31 6.02 30.11
C GLU A 631 0.55 5.63 31.33
N PHE A 632 -0.06 4.94 32.30
CA PHE A 632 0.61 4.51 33.52
C PHE A 632 0.47 2.98 33.64
N GLN A 633 1.61 2.29 33.66
CA GLN A 633 1.71 0.82 33.62
C GLN A 633 2.59 0.28 34.74
#